data_AF-A0A955SJH7-F1
#
_entry.id   AF-A0A955SJH7-F1
#
_cell.length_a   1.000
_cell.length_b   1.000
_cell.length_c   1.000
_cell.angle_alpha   90.00
_cell.angle_beta   90.00
_cell.angle_gamma   90.00
#
_symmetry.space_group_name_H-M   'P 1'
#
loop_
_entity.id
_entity.type
_entity.pdbx_description
1 polymer ?
#
loop_
_entity_poly.entity_id
_entity_poly.type
_entity_poly.pdbx_seq_one_letter_code
_entity_poly.pdbx_strand_id
1 'polypeptide(L)'
;MRLFGIETEYGIAREDCENADPVVESMELVRAYLDGHFTRRWDYRGENPHEDQRGFRVTELAQDKEEELFAEQDAHRPFSFHDMKSDLVLPNGARFYNDHTHPEYSTPECRSLKDIVAHDRAGERILLVAAQRRNTALGGSMIQLYKNNTDFHGHSYGCHDNYLVSRSLKFEELVRGLLPFLVSRQLIAGAGKVGREAQ
;
A
#
# COMPACT_ATOMS: atom_id res chain seq x y z
N MET A 1 22.14 -3.96 -13.80
CA MET A 1 20.90 -3.18 -14.00
C MET A 1 20.28 -2.95 -12.64
N ARG A 2 19.87 -1.73 -12.29
CA ARG A 2 19.18 -1.44 -11.02
C ARG A 2 17.67 -1.38 -11.33
N LEU A 3 16.88 -2.19 -10.65
CA LEU A 3 15.42 -2.12 -10.67
C LEU A 3 14.95 -1.65 -9.31
N PHE A 4 13.93 -0.81 -9.29
CA PHE A 4 13.34 -0.30 -8.08
C PHE A 4 11.87 0.09 -8.31
N GLY A 5 11.10 0.14 -7.23
CA GLY A 5 9.68 0.50 -7.24
C GLY A 5 9.29 1.18 -5.93
N ILE A 6 8.15 1.86 -5.92
CA ILE A 6 7.55 2.46 -4.74
C ILE A 6 6.14 1.89 -4.57
N GLU A 7 5.78 1.61 -3.33
CA GLU A 7 4.42 1.28 -2.90
C GLU A 7 3.94 2.42 -2.02
N THR A 8 2.74 2.93 -2.25
CA THR A 8 2.18 4.03 -1.46
C THR A 8 0.76 3.71 -1.06
N GLU A 9 0.56 3.52 0.23
CA GLU A 9 -0.75 3.50 0.87
C GLU A 9 -1.23 4.94 1.02
N TYR A 10 -2.49 5.19 0.67
CA TYR A 10 -3.10 6.50 0.83
C TYR A 10 -4.04 6.50 2.05
N GLY A 11 -4.00 7.57 2.82
CA GLY A 11 -5.05 7.85 3.80
C GLY A 11 -6.37 8.05 3.06
N ILE A 12 -7.45 7.48 3.57
CA ILE A 12 -8.80 7.62 3.03
C ILE A 12 -9.75 8.09 4.13
N ALA A 13 -10.59 9.08 3.82
CA ALA A 13 -11.61 9.57 4.73
C ALA A 13 -12.93 9.75 3.98
N ARG A 14 -14.05 9.54 4.69
CA ARG A 14 -15.40 9.74 4.17
C ARG A 14 -16.13 10.77 5.03
N GLU A 15 -16.36 11.96 4.48
CA GLU A 15 -16.85 13.13 5.24
C GLU A 15 -18.32 13.02 5.67
N ASP A 16 -19.17 12.31 4.91
CA ASP A 16 -20.60 12.16 5.19
C ASP A 16 -20.92 10.99 6.13
N CYS A 17 -19.91 10.22 6.55
CA CYS A 17 -20.11 8.98 7.30
C CYS A 17 -19.00 8.78 8.34
N GLU A 18 -19.28 9.14 9.60
CA GLU A 18 -18.32 9.00 10.71
C GLU A 18 -17.88 7.56 10.96
N ASN A 19 -18.76 6.58 10.72
CA ASN A 19 -18.50 5.15 10.95
C ASN A 19 -18.26 4.39 9.63
N ALA A 20 -17.68 5.04 8.62
CA ALA A 20 -17.33 4.38 7.37
C ALA A 20 -16.29 3.29 7.63
N ASP A 21 -16.52 2.10 7.06
CA ASP A 21 -15.58 1.00 7.16
C ASP A 21 -14.43 1.20 6.15
N PRO A 22 -13.18 1.42 6.61
CA PRO A 22 -12.07 1.80 5.73
C PRO A 22 -11.72 0.68 4.74
N VAL A 23 -11.91 -0.59 5.11
CA VAL A 23 -11.71 -1.72 4.20
C VAL A 23 -12.70 -1.62 3.03
N VAL A 24 -13.98 -1.32 3.33
CA VAL A 24 -15.02 -1.20 2.30
C VAL A 24 -14.79 0.03 1.43
N GLU A 25 -14.45 1.17 2.01
CA GLU A 25 -14.24 2.39 1.21
C GLU A 25 -13.00 2.29 0.33
N SER A 26 -11.91 1.68 0.83
CA SER A 26 -10.73 1.39 0.01
C SER A 26 -11.04 0.39 -1.12
N MET A 27 -11.70 -0.72 -0.79
CA MET A 27 -12.12 -1.74 -1.76
C MET A 27 -12.97 -1.13 -2.89
N GLU A 28 -13.98 -0.33 -2.54
CA GLU A 28 -14.89 0.32 -3.49
C GLU A 28 -14.20 1.44 -4.28
N LEU A 29 -13.25 2.17 -3.68
CA LEU A 29 -12.41 3.13 -4.40
C LEU A 29 -11.61 2.42 -5.49
N VAL A 30 -10.93 1.32 -5.16
CA VAL A 30 -10.12 0.58 -6.15
C VAL A 30 -10.99 0.10 -7.30
N ARG A 31 -12.17 -0.46 -7.00
CA ARG A 31 -13.14 -0.90 -8.01
C ARG A 31 -13.64 0.26 -8.89
N ALA A 32 -13.81 1.46 -8.34
CA ALA A 32 -14.27 2.63 -9.07
C ALA A 32 -13.28 3.10 -10.16
N TYR A 33 -12.01 2.68 -10.12
CA TYR A 33 -11.05 3.01 -11.18
C TYR A 33 -11.36 2.30 -12.51
N LEU A 34 -12.07 1.19 -12.50
CA LEU A 34 -12.50 0.52 -13.73
C LEU A 34 -13.80 1.11 -14.26
N ASP A 35 -13.89 1.26 -15.57
CA ASP A 35 -15.11 1.71 -16.28
C ASP A 35 -15.99 0.50 -16.70
N GLY A 36 -15.76 -0.67 -16.10
CA GLY A 36 -16.36 -1.95 -16.48
C GLY A 36 -16.23 -2.99 -15.38
N HIS A 37 -16.50 -4.25 -15.71
CA HIS A 37 -16.48 -5.34 -14.72
C HIS A 37 -15.10 -5.50 -14.06
N PHE A 38 -15.10 -5.49 -12.73
CA PHE A 38 -13.93 -5.85 -11.95
C PHE A 38 -13.51 -7.29 -12.25
N THR A 39 -12.22 -7.49 -12.53
CA THR A 39 -11.62 -8.82 -12.69
C THR A 39 -10.32 -8.84 -11.93
N ARG A 40 -10.22 -9.76 -10.96
CA ARG A 40 -8.99 -10.01 -10.21
C ARG A 40 -7.87 -10.43 -11.16
N ARG A 41 -6.68 -9.85 -11.00
CA ARG A 41 -5.50 -10.19 -11.82
C ARG A 41 -4.26 -10.64 -11.05
N TRP A 42 -4.24 -10.53 -9.72
CA TRP A 42 -3.08 -10.91 -8.91
C TRP A 42 -3.12 -12.34 -8.40
N ASP A 43 -1.98 -13.03 -8.49
CA ASP A 43 -1.78 -14.41 -8.03
C ASP A 43 -0.98 -14.43 -6.72
N TYR A 44 -1.64 -14.82 -5.63
CA TYR A 44 -1.04 -14.88 -4.30
C TYR A 44 -0.38 -16.23 -3.98
N ARG A 45 -0.40 -17.23 -4.88
CA ARG A 45 0.06 -18.60 -4.56
C ARG A 45 1.52 -18.70 -4.14
N GLY A 46 2.35 -17.73 -4.50
CA GLY A 46 3.76 -17.66 -4.13
C GLY A 46 4.05 -16.88 -2.84
N GLU A 47 3.05 -16.20 -2.28
CA GLU A 47 3.22 -15.34 -1.10
C GLU A 47 3.16 -16.18 0.17
N ASN A 48 4.26 -16.20 0.93
CA ASN A 48 4.29 -16.82 2.25
C ASN A 48 5.29 -16.06 3.15
N PRO A 49 4.79 -15.24 4.11
CA PRO A 49 5.65 -14.45 5.00
C PRO A 49 6.62 -15.28 5.83
N HIS A 50 6.31 -16.56 6.07
CA HIS A 50 7.15 -17.47 6.85
C HIS A 50 8.30 -18.06 6.03
N GLU A 51 8.29 -17.96 4.70
CA GLU A 51 9.37 -18.45 3.84
C GLU A 51 10.44 -17.36 3.65
N ASP A 52 11.49 -17.40 4.48
CA ASP A 52 12.55 -16.42 4.41
C ASP A 52 13.41 -16.64 3.16
N GLN A 53 13.67 -15.56 2.44
CA GLN A 53 14.48 -15.61 1.23
C GLN A 53 15.86 -16.22 1.48
N ARG A 54 16.44 -16.15 2.68
CA ARG A 54 17.73 -16.77 3.06
C ARG A 54 17.71 -18.31 3.02
N GLY A 55 16.55 -18.93 2.81
CA GLY A 55 16.41 -20.37 2.57
C GLY A 55 16.01 -21.17 3.81
N PHE A 56 15.31 -20.53 4.75
CA PHE A 56 14.74 -21.20 5.92
C PHE A 56 13.32 -20.72 6.16
N ARG A 57 12.54 -21.53 6.86
CA ARG A 57 11.18 -21.16 7.27
C ARG A 57 11.20 -20.64 8.70
N VAL A 58 10.60 -19.48 8.91
CA VAL A 58 10.36 -18.90 10.24
C VAL A 58 9.13 -19.57 10.84
N THR A 59 9.17 -19.89 12.13
CA THR A 59 8.05 -20.56 12.83
C THR A 59 7.02 -19.56 13.35
N GLU A 60 7.46 -18.37 13.76
CA GLU A 60 6.63 -17.32 14.34
C GLU A 60 7.19 -15.95 13.93
N LEU A 61 6.32 -15.08 13.42
CA LEU A 61 6.60 -13.66 13.19
C LEU A 61 6.02 -12.81 14.34
N ALA A 62 6.59 -11.62 14.54
CA ALA A 62 6.12 -10.73 15.60
C ALA A 62 4.65 -10.30 15.42
N GLN A 63 4.16 -10.31 14.16
CA GLN A 63 2.83 -9.88 13.77
C GLN A 63 1.80 -11.01 13.69
N ASP A 64 2.19 -12.29 13.79
CA ASP A 64 1.28 -13.43 13.54
C ASP A 64 -0.02 -13.33 14.37
N LYS A 65 0.09 -12.99 15.66
CA LYS A 65 -1.08 -12.85 16.55
C LYS A 65 -2.02 -11.72 16.14
N GLU A 66 -1.46 -10.61 15.68
CA GLU A 66 -2.25 -9.45 15.26
C GLU A 66 -2.95 -9.75 13.94
N GLU A 67 -2.24 -10.38 12.99
CA GLU A 67 -2.81 -10.84 11.72
C GLU A 67 -3.94 -11.87 11.92
N GLU A 68 -3.80 -12.81 12.87
CA GLU A 68 -4.85 -13.76 13.22
C GLU A 68 -6.11 -13.06 13.72
N LEU A 69 -5.98 -12.06 14.61
CA LEU A 69 -7.12 -11.29 15.12
C LEU A 69 -7.83 -10.52 14.01
N PHE A 70 -7.08 -9.92 13.09
CA PHE A 70 -7.65 -9.25 11.92
C PHE A 70 -8.33 -10.25 10.98
N ALA A 71 -7.75 -11.42 10.76
CA ALA A 71 -8.35 -12.47 9.94
C ALA A 71 -9.67 -12.98 10.53
N GLU A 72 -9.77 -13.11 11.86
CA GLU A 72 -11.02 -13.46 12.55
C GLU A 72 -12.09 -12.38 12.36
N GLN A 73 -11.74 -11.11 12.49
CA GLN A 73 -12.67 -10.00 12.24
C GLN A 73 -13.15 -9.99 10.79
N ASP A 74 -12.22 -10.13 9.86
CA ASP A 74 -12.49 -10.13 8.43
C ASP A 74 -13.32 -11.33 7.98
N ALA A 75 -13.21 -12.48 8.65
CA ALA A 75 -14.03 -13.66 8.37
C ALA A 75 -15.53 -13.43 8.61
N HIS A 76 -15.91 -12.42 9.39
CA HIS A 76 -17.31 -12.04 9.60
C HIS A 76 -17.85 -11.10 8.51
N ARG A 77 -16.99 -10.58 7.64
CA ARG A 77 -17.40 -9.70 6.53
C ARG A 77 -18.08 -10.52 5.42
N PRO A 78 -19.00 -9.91 4.64
CA PRO A 78 -19.66 -10.60 3.53
C PRO A 78 -18.78 -10.73 2.27
N PHE A 79 -17.46 -10.56 2.41
CA PHE A 79 -16.50 -10.49 1.31
C PHE A 79 -15.44 -11.57 1.47
N SER A 80 -15.02 -12.21 0.39
CA SER A 80 -13.85 -13.08 0.45
C SER A 80 -12.57 -12.26 0.62
N PHE A 81 -11.47 -12.89 1.06
CA PHE A 81 -10.14 -12.27 1.10
C PHE A 81 -9.78 -11.57 -0.22
N HIS A 82 -10.09 -12.22 -1.35
CA HIS A 82 -9.82 -11.67 -2.67
C HIS A 82 -10.70 -10.49 -3.04
N ASP A 83 -11.97 -10.50 -2.61
CA ASP A 83 -12.87 -9.37 -2.82
C ASP A 83 -12.38 -8.16 -2.04
N MET A 84 -12.00 -8.35 -0.78
CA MET A 84 -11.49 -7.28 0.08
C MET A 84 -10.20 -6.68 -0.47
N LYS A 85 -9.25 -7.49 -0.97
CA LYS A 85 -8.02 -6.97 -1.59
C LYS A 85 -8.29 -6.19 -2.89
N SER A 86 -9.37 -6.49 -3.61
CA SER A 86 -9.75 -5.81 -4.87
C SER A 86 -8.58 -5.53 -5.81
N ASP A 87 -7.78 -6.56 -6.09
CA ASP A 87 -6.44 -6.39 -6.66
C ASP A 87 -6.41 -6.27 -8.20
N LEU A 88 -5.89 -5.14 -8.69
CA LEU A 88 -5.76 -4.81 -10.10
C LEU A 88 -4.30 -4.70 -10.55
N VAL A 89 -3.99 -5.41 -11.64
CA VAL A 89 -2.80 -5.12 -12.45
C VAL A 89 -3.22 -4.19 -13.58
N LEU A 90 -2.63 -3.00 -13.61
CA LEU A 90 -2.98 -1.90 -14.49
C LEU A 90 -2.22 -1.97 -15.84
N PRO A 91 -2.75 -1.35 -16.91
CA PRO A 91 -2.09 -1.35 -18.22
C PRO A 91 -0.69 -0.72 -18.25
N ASN A 92 -0.37 0.16 -17.29
CA ASN A 92 0.96 0.75 -17.14
C ASN A 92 1.93 -0.18 -16.34
N GLY A 93 1.49 -1.38 -15.96
CA GLY A 93 2.26 -2.36 -15.19
C GLY A 93 2.19 -2.18 -13.66
N ALA A 94 1.51 -1.14 -13.17
CA ALA A 94 1.33 -0.93 -11.73
C ALA A 94 0.34 -1.93 -11.11
N ARG A 95 0.44 -2.11 -9.80
CA ARG A 95 -0.58 -2.75 -8.99
C ARG A 95 -1.41 -1.68 -8.28
N PHE A 96 -2.72 -1.83 -8.24
CA PHE A 96 -3.63 -0.96 -7.48
C PHE A 96 -4.64 -1.82 -6.74
N TYR A 97 -4.61 -1.79 -5.42
CA TYR A 97 -5.32 -2.75 -4.58
C TYR A 97 -5.67 -2.13 -3.22
N ASN A 98 -6.56 -2.78 -2.48
CA ASN A 98 -6.79 -2.47 -1.08
C ASN A 98 -5.80 -3.26 -0.23
N ASP A 99 -4.91 -2.57 0.47
CA ASP A 99 -4.08 -3.19 1.48
C ASP A 99 -4.65 -2.96 2.87
N HIS A 100 -5.34 -4.00 3.36
CA HIS A 100 -6.06 -3.98 4.63
C HIS A 100 -7.12 -2.88 4.65
N THR A 101 -6.76 -1.68 5.11
CA THR A 101 -7.64 -0.49 5.26
C THR A 101 -7.31 0.64 4.29
N HIS A 102 -6.28 0.51 3.46
CA HIS A 102 -5.76 1.60 2.63
C HIS A 102 -5.77 1.25 1.14
N PRO A 103 -6.16 2.19 0.26
CA PRO A 103 -5.92 2.02 -1.16
C PRO A 103 -4.44 2.23 -1.43
N GLU A 104 -3.79 1.21 -1.99
CA GLU A 104 -2.36 1.19 -2.25
C GLU A 104 -2.08 1.13 -3.75
N TYR A 105 -1.17 1.99 -4.19
CA TYR A 105 -0.61 1.96 -5.54
C TYR A 105 0.87 1.58 -5.50
N SER A 106 1.21 0.50 -6.18
CA SER A 106 2.58 0.02 -6.38
C SER A 106 3.02 0.30 -7.81
N THR A 107 4.10 1.06 -8.01
CA THR A 107 4.64 1.36 -9.34
C THR A 107 5.05 0.08 -10.06
N PRO A 108 5.04 0.03 -11.42
CA PRO A 108 5.79 -1.01 -12.13
C PRO A 108 7.29 -0.90 -11.82
N GLU A 109 8.06 -1.93 -12.15
CA GLU A 109 9.51 -1.92 -11.97
C GLU A 109 10.17 -0.85 -12.85
N CYS A 110 10.83 0.10 -12.22
CA CYS A 110 11.47 1.23 -12.87
C CYS A 110 12.99 1.01 -12.99
N ARG A 111 13.58 1.57 -14.05
CA ARG A 111 15.04 1.50 -14.34
C ARG A 111 15.74 2.84 -14.17
N SER A 112 14.99 3.94 -14.12
CA SER A 112 15.52 5.29 -13.94
C SER A 112 14.71 6.07 -12.92
N LEU A 113 15.34 7.08 -12.30
CA LEU A 113 14.67 7.96 -11.34
C LEU A 113 13.53 8.75 -12.00
N LYS A 114 13.66 9.07 -13.29
CA LYS A 114 12.61 9.75 -14.04
C LYS A 114 11.37 8.85 -14.20
N ASP A 115 11.58 7.57 -14.48
CA ASP A 115 10.48 6.62 -14.65
C ASP A 115 9.72 6.45 -13.34
N ILE A 116 10.43 6.25 -12.22
CA ILE A 116 9.73 6.05 -10.94
C ILE A 116 8.96 7.28 -10.49
N VAL A 117 9.52 8.49 -10.67
CA VAL A 117 8.79 9.72 -10.37
C VAL A 117 7.57 9.87 -11.28
N ALA A 118 7.70 9.52 -12.56
CA ALA A 118 6.57 9.57 -13.48
C ALA A 118 5.47 8.55 -13.11
N HIS A 119 5.85 7.33 -12.73
CA HIS A 119 4.90 6.29 -12.32
C HIS A 119 4.25 6.56 -10.97
N ASP A 120 4.99 7.11 -10.01
CA ASP A 120 4.45 7.56 -8.72
C ASP A 120 3.43 8.70 -8.90
N ARG A 121 3.75 9.68 -9.76
CA ARG A 121 2.78 10.74 -10.14
C ARG A 121 1.60 10.21 -10.95
N ALA A 122 1.79 9.18 -11.76
CA ALA A 122 0.67 8.51 -12.42
C ALA A 122 -0.26 7.86 -11.40
N GLY A 123 0.28 7.26 -10.33
CA GLY A 123 -0.49 6.73 -9.20
C GLY A 123 -1.42 7.78 -8.59
N GLU A 124 -0.90 8.98 -8.28
CA GLU A 124 -1.73 10.08 -7.78
C GLU A 124 -2.90 10.43 -8.70
N ARG A 125 -2.68 10.40 -10.03
CA ARG A 125 -3.74 10.67 -11.02
C ARG A 125 -4.75 9.53 -11.11
N ILE A 126 -4.30 8.29 -11.00
CA ILE A 126 -5.14 7.08 -11.00
C ILE A 126 -6.09 7.12 -9.81
N LEU A 127 -5.57 7.38 -8.60
CA LEU A 127 -6.37 7.49 -7.39
C LEU A 127 -7.33 8.69 -7.44
N LEU A 128 -6.90 9.82 -8.00
CA LEU A 128 -7.79 10.96 -8.20
C LEU A 128 -8.98 10.62 -9.10
N VAL A 129 -8.75 9.89 -10.21
CA VAL A 129 -9.83 9.43 -11.09
C VAL A 129 -10.76 8.46 -10.37
N ALA A 130 -10.20 7.52 -9.59
CA ALA A 130 -10.96 6.58 -8.78
C ALA A 130 -11.88 7.31 -7.78
N ALA A 131 -11.32 8.30 -7.06
CA ALA A 131 -12.06 9.12 -6.10
C ALA A 131 -13.16 9.93 -6.79
N GLN A 132 -12.89 10.55 -7.93
CA GLN A 132 -13.89 11.31 -8.70
C GLN A 132 -15.07 10.44 -9.13
N ARG A 133 -14.80 9.22 -9.61
CA ARG A 133 -15.85 8.27 -10.00
C ARG A 133 -16.66 7.79 -8.81
N ARG A 134 -15.98 7.43 -7.71
CA ARG A 134 -16.64 7.05 -6.45
C ARG A 134 -17.53 8.17 -5.92
N ASN A 135 -17.02 9.39 -5.88
CA ASN A 135 -17.77 10.59 -5.46
C ASN A 135 -18.97 10.88 -6.38
N THR A 136 -18.83 10.67 -7.68
CA THR A 136 -19.96 10.78 -8.62
C THR A 136 -21.05 9.76 -8.29
N ALA A 137 -20.68 8.51 -8.00
CA ALA A 137 -21.63 7.46 -7.60
C ALA A 137 -22.29 7.74 -6.24
N LEU A 138 -21.58 8.39 -5.32
CA LEU A 138 -22.09 8.82 -4.01
C LEU A 138 -22.92 10.13 -4.08
N GLY A 139 -22.92 10.82 -5.22
CA GLY A 139 -23.67 12.07 -5.41
C GLY A 139 -23.02 13.30 -4.76
N GLY A 140 -21.73 13.25 -4.43
CA GLY A 140 -21.01 14.37 -3.78
C GLY A 140 -19.54 14.07 -3.53
N SER A 141 -18.77 15.10 -3.17
CA SER A 141 -17.33 15.00 -2.86
C SER A 141 -17.10 14.47 -1.44
N MET A 142 -17.49 13.22 -1.19
CA MET A 142 -17.48 12.64 0.16
C MET A 142 -16.17 11.93 0.51
N ILE A 143 -15.49 11.33 -0.49
CA ILE A 143 -14.23 10.63 -0.32
C ILE A 143 -13.07 11.59 -0.54
N GLN A 144 -12.19 11.66 0.46
CA GLN A 144 -10.92 12.37 0.42
C GLN A 144 -9.76 11.39 0.52
N LEU A 145 -8.67 11.70 -0.20
CA LEU A 145 -7.45 10.90 -0.21
C LEU A 145 -6.25 11.75 0.19
N TYR A 146 -5.35 11.14 0.96
CA TYR A 146 -4.16 11.80 1.48
C TYR A 146 -2.92 10.97 1.14
N LYS A 147 -1.96 11.58 0.45
CA LYS A 147 -0.64 10.99 0.21
C LYS A 147 0.31 11.43 1.32
N ASN A 148 0.17 10.79 2.47
CA ASN A 148 0.96 11.00 3.68
C ASN A 148 1.12 9.65 4.40
N ASN A 149 1.45 9.64 5.70
CA ASN A 149 1.71 8.41 6.47
C ASN A 149 1.00 8.39 7.83
N THR A 150 -0.02 9.21 8.02
CA THR A 150 -0.66 9.38 9.35
C THR A 150 -2.08 9.89 9.21
N ASP A 151 -2.99 9.35 9.99
CA ASP A 151 -4.34 9.89 10.13
C ASP A 151 -4.45 10.99 11.20
N PHE A 152 -3.38 11.20 11.98
CA PHE A 152 -3.32 12.10 13.14
C PHE A 152 -4.18 11.66 14.33
N HIS A 153 -4.69 10.43 14.30
CA HIS A 153 -5.49 9.79 15.35
C HIS A 153 -4.81 8.52 15.90
N GLY A 154 -3.55 8.28 15.52
CA GLY A 154 -2.70 7.23 16.07
C GLY A 154 -2.35 6.11 15.09
N HIS A 155 -2.98 6.07 13.91
CA HIS A 155 -2.62 5.12 12.86
C HIS A 155 -1.54 5.69 11.94
N SER A 156 -0.68 4.80 11.46
CA SER A 156 0.36 5.07 10.47
C SER A 156 0.23 4.06 9.33
N TYR A 157 0.51 4.51 8.11
CA TYR A 157 0.45 3.71 6.89
C TYR A 157 1.69 3.95 6.00
N GLY A 158 1.95 2.99 5.12
CA GLY A 158 3.23 2.77 4.47
C GLY A 158 3.50 3.62 3.22
N CYS A 159 4.77 3.95 3.03
CA CYS A 159 5.34 4.24 1.71
C CYS A 159 6.65 3.45 1.60
N HIS A 160 6.66 2.39 0.79
CA HIS A 160 7.74 1.42 0.75
C HIS A 160 8.63 1.62 -0.48
N ASP A 161 9.95 1.62 -0.25
CA ASP A 161 10.94 1.63 -1.32
C ASP A 161 11.43 0.20 -1.60
N ASN A 162 11.27 -0.28 -2.83
CA ASN A 162 11.72 -1.59 -3.28
C ASN A 162 12.99 -1.46 -4.13
N TYR A 163 14.03 -2.24 -3.83
CA TYR A 163 15.29 -2.24 -4.58
C TYR A 163 15.75 -3.65 -4.90
N LEU A 164 15.97 -3.94 -6.19
CA LEU A 164 16.61 -5.19 -6.61
C LEU A 164 18.09 -5.18 -6.22
N VAL A 165 18.50 -6.18 -5.45
CA VAL A 165 19.88 -6.40 -5.01
C VAL A 165 20.40 -7.77 -5.44
N SER A 166 21.72 -7.91 -5.54
CA SER A 166 22.32 -9.21 -5.85
C SER A 166 22.13 -10.18 -4.68
N ARG A 167 21.72 -11.41 -4.99
CA ARG A 167 21.63 -12.49 -3.99
C ARG A 167 22.98 -12.88 -3.37
N SER A 168 24.09 -12.58 -4.05
CA SER A 168 25.44 -12.81 -3.52
C SER A 168 25.84 -11.82 -2.43
N LEU A 169 25.09 -10.71 -2.27
CA LEU A 169 25.36 -9.70 -1.25
C LEU A 169 24.85 -10.22 0.10
N LYS A 170 25.72 -10.17 1.12
CA LYS A 170 25.36 -10.63 2.46
C LYS A 170 24.40 -9.64 3.12
N PHE A 171 23.37 -10.15 3.79
CA PHE A 171 22.35 -9.31 4.39
C PHE A 171 22.93 -8.35 5.46
N GLU A 172 23.92 -8.81 6.22
CA GLU A 172 24.59 -8.02 7.25
C GLU A 172 25.38 -6.84 6.65
N GLU A 173 25.86 -6.97 5.41
CA GLU A 173 26.54 -5.88 4.69
C GLU A 173 25.53 -4.82 4.25
N LEU A 174 24.35 -5.23 3.79
CA LEU A 174 23.23 -4.31 3.51
C LEU A 174 22.81 -3.53 4.75
N VAL A 175 22.59 -4.22 5.88
CA VAL A 175 22.22 -3.57 7.14
C VAL A 175 23.27 -2.56 7.57
N ARG A 176 24.55 -2.95 7.57
CA ARG A 176 25.66 -2.06 7.97
C ARG A 176 25.78 -0.82 7.08
N GLY A 177 25.56 -0.97 5.77
CA GLY A 177 25.66 0.13 4.82
C GLY A 177 24.43 1.06 4.80
N LEU A 178 23.23 0.51 4.94
CA LEU A 178 21.98 1.25 4.78
C LEU A 178 21.45 1.85 6.07
N LEU A 179 21.63 1.19 7.22
CA LEU A 179 20.99 1.63 8.47
C LEU A 179 21.35 3.09 8.85
N PRO A 180 22.63 3.53 8.84
CA PRO A 180 22.95 4.92 9.19
C PRO A 180 22.37 5.93 8.19
N PHE A 181 22.36 5.57 6.91
CA PHE A 181 21.77 6.41 5.86
C PHE A 181 20.25 6.51 6.03
N LEU A 182 19.52 5.40 6.19
CA LEU A 182 18.06 5.41 6.32
C LEU A 182 17.60 6.17 7.57
N VAL A 183 18.31 6.02 8.70
CA VAL A 183 18.02 6.78 9.94
C VAL A 183 18.20 8.29 9.74
N SER A 184 19.22 8.72 8.98
CA SER A 184 19.51 10.15 8.76
C SER A 184 18.79 10.76 7.55
N ARG A 185 18.31 9.95 6.60
CA ARG A 185 17.68 10.39 5.35
C ARG A 185 16.45 11.27 5.57
N GLN A 186 15.76 11.14 6.70
CA GLN A 186 14.62 12.01 7.06
C GLN A 186 14.98 13.50 7.05
N LEU A 187 16.25 13.88 7.26
CA LEU A 187 16.69 15.27 7.18
C LEU A 187 16.57 15.88 5.78
N ILE A 188 16.61 15.04 4.73
CA ILE A 188 16.56 15.48 3.32
C ILE A 188 15.32 14.99 2.58
N ALA A 189 14.60 14.00 3.12
CA ALA A 189 13.46 13.36 2.47
C ALA A 189 12.19 13.33 3.35
N GLY A 190 12.21 13.94 4.52
CA GLY A 190 11.04 13.99 5.42
C GLY A 190 9.91 14.83 4.82
N ALA A 191 8.69 14.29 4.82
CA ALA A 191 7.48 15.02 4.45
C ALA A 191 7.03 16.04 5.53
N GLY A 192 7.55 15.88 6.76
CA GLY A 192 7.19 16.69 7.91
C GLY A 192 5.85 16.26 8.55
N LYS A 193 5.74 16.45 9.86
CA LYS A 193 4.52 16.20 10.64
C LYS A 193 4.48 17.16 11.82
N VAL A 194 3.29 17.70 12.11
CA VAL A 194 3.04 18.48 13.32
C VAL A 194 2.38 17.56 14.35
N GLY A 195 2.88 17.59 15.58
CA GLY A 195 2.43 16.72 16.66
C GLY A 195 3.37 15.53 16.89
N ARG A 196 3.07 14.77 17.94
CA ARG A 196 3.74 13.51 18.28
C ARG A 196 2.72 12.53 18.82
N GLU A 197 2.96 11.26 18.54
CA GLU A 197 2.19 10.13 19.05
C GLU A 197 2.79 9.82 20.42
N ALA A 198 2.51 10.68 21.38
CA ALA A 198 2.87 10.47 22.77
C ALA A 198 1.58 10.19 23.54
N GLN A 199 1.43 8.94 23.96
CA GLN A 199 0.79 8.64 25.26
C GLN A 199 1.56 9.36 26.37
#